data_AF-A0A0F5LTN3-F1
#
_entry.id   AF-A0A0F5LTN3-F1
#
_cell.length_a   1.000
_cell.length_b   1.000
_cell.length_c   1.000
_cell.angle_alpha   90.00
_cell.angle_beta   90.00
_cell.angle_gamma   90.00
#
_symmetry.space_group_name_H-M   'P 1'
#
loop_
_entity.id
_entity.type
_entity.pdbx_description
1 polymer ?
#
loop_
_entity_poly.entity_id
_entity_poly.type
_entity_poly.pdbx_seq_one_letter_code
_entity_poly.pdbx_strand_id
1 'polypeptide(L)'
;MEWNAPSASIAYNRLLDQSDAEYLVLVHQDVFLPAGWMTRLRGAIAALSRLDPDWAVLGAHGVALDGRAVGPVWSSSLGSIVGRVSLQPVAVQSLDELLIVVRRSAVRFDTSLPGFHFHGTDIVQIAAAAGRSSYVTSLPLVHNDRFKGVLGDDFRQAYHYIRTKWRQQLPLCSPVVKVSWHGLHLLKSQRHLARSHAVREAMVTSDTVDPRVYASLCGWDDVTPGPFSP
;
A
#
# COMPACT_ATOMS: atom_id res chain seq x y z
N MET A 1 7.68 5.78 -17.26
CA MET A 1 8.58 5.25 -16.21
C MET A 1 9.50 6.40 -15.83
N GLU A 2 9.62 6.70 -14.54
CA GLU A 2 10.38 7.85 -14.03
C GLU A 2 11.63 7.38 -13.28
N TRP A 3 12.75 8.06 -13.46
CA TRP A 3 14.05 7.70 -12.88
C TRP A 3 14.69 8.88 -12.13
N ASN A 4 15.55 8.59 -11.14
CA ASN A 4 16.34 9.58 -10.39
C ASN A 4 15.52 10.69 -9.69
N ALA A 5 14.27 10.41 -9.31
CA ALA A 5 13.51 11.32 -8.47
C ALA A 5 14.03 11.28 -7.02
N PRO A 6 14.09 12.42 -6.32
CA PRO A 6 14.57 12.49 -4.94
C PRO A 6 13.59 11.91 -3.91
N SER A 7 12.32 11.69 -4.30
CA SER A 7 11.32 11.01 -3.49
C SER A 7 10.25 10.35 -4.37
N ALA A 8 9.53 9.38 -3.80
CA ALA A 8 8.41 8.72 -4.47
C ALA A 8 7.31 9.74 -4.86
N SER A 9 6.96 10.64 -3.94
CA SER A 9 5.94 11.67 -4.16
C SER A 9 6.25 12.55 -5.37
N ILE A 10 7.52 12.94 -5.55
CA ILE A 10 7.95 13.75 -6.69
C ILE A 10 7.87 12.94 -7.98
N ALA A 11 8.37 11.69 -7.99
CA ALA A 11 8.25 10.82 -9.16
C ALA A 11 6.78 10.63 -9.58
N TYR A 12 5.90 10.34 -8.62
CA TYR A 12 4.50 10.06 -8.90
C TYR A 12 3.74 11.30 -9.37
N ASN A 13 4.02 12.49 -8.84
CA ASN A 13 3.43 13.71 -9.37
C ASN A 13 3.87 13.98 -10.81
N ARG A 14 5.14 13.74 -11.16
CA ARG A 14 5.62 13.85 -12.55
C ARG A 14 4.89 12.88 -13.48
N LEU A 15 4.66 11.64 -13.05
CA LEU A 15 3.87 10.67 -13.80
C LEU A 15 2.41 11.10 -13.96
N LEU A 16 1.81 11.67 -12.92
CA LEU A 16 0.45 12.21 -12.97
C LEU A 16 0.34 13.40 -13.93
N ASP A 17 1.38 14.24 -14.04
CA ASP A 17 1.41 15.38 -14.96
C ASP A 17 1.60 14.98 -16.42
N GLN A 18 2.28 13.86 -16.68
CA GLN A 18 2.55 13.34 -18.02
C GLN A 18 1.42 12.45 -18.57
N SER A 19 0.38 12.18 -17.78
CA SER A 19 -0.68 11.23 -18.12
C SER A 19 -2.02 11.92 -18.27
N ASP A 20 -2.74 11.61 -19.36
CA ASP A 20 -4.12 12.02 -19.56
C ASP A 20 -5.14 11.01 -18.99
N ALA A 21 -4.68 9.84 -18.53
CA ALA A 21 -5.56 8.82 -17.97
C ALA A 21 -6.29 9.32 -16.72
N GLU A 22 -7.54 8.86 -16.52
CA GLU A 22 -8.30 9.19 -15.30
C GLU A 22 -7.68 8.55 -14.06
N TYR A 23 -7.19 7.33 -14.20
CA TYR A 23 -6.58 6.55 -13.13
C TYR A 23 -5.14 6.18 -13.48
N LEU A 24 -4.24 6.32 -12.52
CA LEU A 24 -2.88 5.81 -12.61
C LEU A 24 -2.70 4.66 -11.62
N VAL A 25 -2.13 3.56 -12.10
CA VAL A 25 -1.73 2.42 -11.27
C VAL A 25 -0.22 2.54 -11.03
N LEU A 26 0.15 2.89 -9.80
CA LEU A 26 1.53 3.03 -9.35
C LEU A 26 1.91 1.74 -8.64
N VAL A 27 2.92 1.04 -9.14
CA VAL A 27 3.26 -0.32 -8.71
C VAL A 27 4.76 -0.41 -8.50
N HIS A 28 5.19 -1.04 -7.41
CA HIS A 28 6.60 -1.34 -7.18
C HIS A 28 7.15 -2.35 -8.19
N GLN A 29 8.45 -2.29 -8.44
CA GLN A 29 9.14 -3.14 -9.41
C GLN A 29 9.18 -4.63 -9.03
N ASP A 30 8.95 -4.95 -7.75
CA ASP A 30 8.95 -6.28 -7.15
C ASP A 30 7.54 -6.83 -6.92
N VAL A 31 6.53 -6.27 -7.59
CA VAL A 31 5.16 -6.80 -7.58
C VAL A 31 4.88 -7.62 -8.82
N PHE A 32 4.35 -8.83 -8.60
CA PHE A 32 3.79 -9.66 -9.65
C PHE A 32 2.26 -9.58 -9.63
N LEU A 33 1.69 -9.25 -10.79
CA LEU A 33 0.25 -9.17 -11.03
C LEU A 33 -0.21 -10.44 -11.79
N PRO A 34 -1.10 -11.26 -11.21
CA PRO A 34 -1.54 -12.48 -11.86
C PRO A 34 -2.43 -12.26 -13.10
N ALA A 35 -2.71 -13.34 -13.84
CA ALA A 35 -3.59 -13.26 -15.01
C ALA A 35 -4.98 -12.74 -14.60
N GLY A 36 -5.63 -11.93 -15.45
CA GLY A 36 -6.95 -11.36 -15.14
C GLY A 36 -6.94 -10.17 -14.17
N TRP A 37 -5.79 -9.78 -13.60
CA TRP A 37 -5.70 -8.72 -12.59
C TRP A 37 -6.26 -7.38 -13.08
N MET A 38 -5.96 -6.98 -14.32
CA MET A 38 -6.45 -5.74 -14.91
C MET A 38 -7.99 -5.73 -15.08
N THR A 39 -8.57 -6.87 -15.45
CA THR A 39 -10.04 -7.03 -15.55
C THR A 39 -10.67 -6.87 -14.17
N ARG A 40 -10.08 -7.48 -13.15
CA ARG A 40 -10.51 -7.34 -11.75
C ARG A 40 -10.40 -5.89 -11.26
N LEU A 41 -9.30 -5.20 -11.56
CA LEU A 41 -9.14 -3.78 -11.22
C LEU A 41 -10.23 -2.91 -11.85
N ARG A 42 -10.52 -3.09 -13.15
CA ARG A 42 -11.58 -2.33 -13.84
C ARG A 42 -12.96 -2.57 -13.20
N GLY A 43 -13.28 -3.82 -12.88
CA GLY A 43 -14.51 -4.16 -12.16
C GLY A 43 -14.58 -3.48 -10.80
N ALA A 44 -13.48 -3.53 -10.02
CA ALA A 44 -13.39 -2.91 -8.71
C ALA A 44 -13.54 -1.37 -8.77
N ILE A 45 -12.90 -0.71 -9.73
CA ILE A 45 -13.06 0.74 -9.96
C ILE A 45 -14.51 1.08 -10.31
N ALA A 46 -15.15 0.31 -11.19
CA ALA A 46 -16.53 0.54 -11.58
C ALA A 46 -17.50 0.34 -10.40
N ALA A 47 -17.31 -0.71 -9.60
CA ALA A 47 -18.09 -0.96 -8.40
C ALA A 47 -17.89 0.13 -7.34
N LEU A 48 -16.64 0.51 -7.08
CA LEU A 48 -16.31 1.55 -6.12
C LEU A 48 -16.87 2.91 -6.54
N SER A 49 -16.77 3.27 -7.82
CA SER A 49 -17.28 4.55 -8.32
C SER A 49 -18.81 4.65 -8.27
N ARG A 50 -19.53 3.52 -8.25
CA ARG A 50 -20.98 3.49 -7.96
C ARG A 50 -21.29 3.63 -6.48
N LEU A 51 -20.45 3.06 -5.62
CA LEU A 51 -20.62 3.07 -4.16
C LEU A 51 -20.29 4.45 -3.57
N ASP A 52 -19.17 5.02 -3.99
CA ASP A 52 -18.66 6.31 -3.54
C ASP A 52 -18.08 7.04 -4.76
N PRO A 53 -18.80 7.98 -5.39
CA PRO A 53 -18.32 8.72 -6.55
C PRO A 53 -17.10 9.63 -6.28
N ASP A 54 -16.80 9.93 -5.01
CA ASP A 54 -15.79 10.90 -4.59
C ASP A 54 -14.48 10.26 -4.10
N TRP A 55 -14.36 8.94 -4.18
CA TRP A 55 -13.14 8.21 -3.85
C TRP A 55 -11.91 8.75 -4.61
N ALA A 56 -10.77 8.77 -3.92
CA ALA A 56 -9.52 9.33 -4.43
C ALA A 56 -8.44 8.28 -4.68
N VAL A 57 -8.29 7.34 -3.74
CA VAL A 57 -7.18 6.39 -3.73
C VAL A 57 -7.69 4.99 -3.45
N LEU A 58 -7.16 4.01 -4.17
CA LEU A 58 -7.43 2.59 -3.99
C LEU A 58 -6.10 1.84 -3.87
N GLY A 59 -6.02 0.81 -3.02
CA GLY A 59 -4.85 -0.05 -2.93
C GLY A 59 -5.18 -1.53 -2.75
N ALA A 60 -4.14 -2.35 -2.79
CA ALA A 60 -4.26 -3.80 -2.55
C ALA A 60 -4.01 -4.19 -1.09
N HIS A 61 -3.22 -3.40 -0.35
CA HIS A 61 -2.94 -3.60 1.07
C HIS A 61 -2.95 -2.28 1.83
N GLY A 62 -3.41 -2.31 3.07
CA GLY A 62 -3.49 -1.11 3.90
C GLY A 62 -4.03 -1.42 5.30
N VAL A 63 -4.29 -0.35 6.06
CA VAL A 63 -4.87 -0.45 7.40
C VAL A 63 -6.25 0.17 7.41
N ALA A 64 -7.25 -0.62 7.79
CA ALA A 64 -8.63 -0.18 7.91
C ALA A 64 -8.80 0.85 9.05
N LEU A 65 -9.95 1.54 9.08
CA LEU A 65 -10.25 2.54 10.11
C LEU A 65 -10.25 1.95 11.54
N ASP A 66 -10.50 0.65 11.70
CA ASP A 66 -10.41 -0.06 12.99
C ASP A 66 -8.96 -0.42 13.40
N GLY A 67 -7.97 -0.04 12.60
CA GLY A 67 -6.55 -0.29 12.85
C GLY A 67 -6.07 -1.68 12.42
N ARG A 68 -6.90 -2.49 11.77
CA ARG A 68 -6.52 -3.83 11.28
C ARG A 68 -6.03 -3.80 9.85
N ALA A 69 -4.99 -4.57 9.57
CA ALA A 69 -4.48 -4.75 8.21
C ALA A 69 -5.51 -5.48 7.33
N VAL A 70 -5.66 -5.02 6.09
CA VAL A 70 -6.54 -5.58 5.06
C VAL A 70 -5.75 -5.82 3.78
N GLY A 71 -6.02 -6.92 3.10
CA GLY A 71 -5.30 -7.33 1.89
C GLY A 71 -6.05 -8.43 1.15
N PRO A 72 -5.63 -8.76 -0.07
CA PRO A 72 -5.03 -10.08 -0.19
C PRO A 72 -3.68 -9.98 -0.89
N VAL A 73 -2.61 -9.72 -0.13
CA VAL A 73 -1.24 -9.63 -0.66
C VAL A 73 -0.40 -10.75 -0.09
N TRP A 74 0.25 -11.54 -0.93
CA TRP A 74 1.34 -12.41 -0.51
C TRP A 74 2.61 -11.58 -0.33
N SER A 75 3.31 -11.74 0.79
CA SER A 75 4.66 -11.16 0.99
C SER A 75 5.69 -12.27 1.10
N SER A 76 6.73 -12.18 0.27
CA SER A 76 7.81 -13.17 0.28
C SER A 76 8.69 -13.03 1.52
N SER A 77 8.85 -11.80 2.04
CA SER A 77 9.56 -11.55 3.30
C SER A 77 8.81 -12.03 4.55
N LEU A 78 7.51 -12.35 4.43
CA LEU A 78 6.67 -12.90 5.50
C LEU A 78 6.19 -14.34 5.25
N GLY A 79 6.42 -14.88 4.05
CA GLY A 79 6.02 -16.24 3.66
C GLY A 79 4.52 -16.53 3.77
N SER A 80 3.66 -15.52 3.64
CA SER A 80 2.22 -15.65 3.87
C SER A 80 1.39 -14.53 3.24
N ILE A 81 0.06 -14.74 3.20
CA ILE A 81 -0.91 -13.70 2.84
C ILE A 81 -1.11 -12.75 4.03
N VAL A 82 -1.03 -11.45 3.78
CA VAL A 82 -1.07 -10.40 4.81
C VAL A 82 -2.43 -9.72 4.86
N GLY A 83 -2.95 -9.57 6.08
CA GLY A 83 -4.18 -8.83 6.37
C GLY A 83 -5.47 -9.65 6.20
N ARG A 84 -6.58 -9.09 6.68
CA ARG A 84 -7.91 -9.67 6.49
C ARG A 84 -8.33 -9.52 5.03
N VAL A 85 -8.74 -10.63 4.42
CA VAL A 85 -9.36 -10.64 3.09
C VAL A 85 -10.81 -10.23 3.18
N SER A 86 -11.18 -9.23 2.37
CA SER A 86 -12.55 -8.73 2.24
C SER A 86 -13.01 -8.82 0.79
N LEU A 87 -14.26 -9.23 0.59
CA LEU A 87 -14.90 -9.23 -0.73
C LEU A 87 -15.45 -7.85 -1.11
N GLN A 88 -15.64 -6.97 -0.13
CA GLN A 88 -16.12 -5.61 -0.32
C GLN A 88 -14.98 -4.59 -0.14
N PRO A 89 -15.01 -3.44 -0.83
CA PRO A 89 -14.09 -2.35 -0.55
C PRO A 89 -14.12 -1.95 0.92
N VAL A 90 -12.95 -1.80 1.53
CA VAL A 90 -12.79 -1.42 2.94
C VAL A 90 -12.16 -0.03 3.00
N ALA A 91 -12.82 0.91 3.67
CA ALA A 91 -12.24 2.24 3.92
C ALA A 91 -10.99 2.12 4.80
N VAL A 92 -9.95 2.87 4.45
CA VAL A 92 -8.62 2.79 5.10
C VAL A 92 -8.10 4.14 5.58
N GLN A 93 -7.24 4.08 6.61
CA GLN A 93 -6.48 5.23 7.13
C GLN A 93 -5.04 5.28 6.58
N SER A 94 -4.61 4.22 5.91
CA SER A 94 -3.32 4.15 5.24
C SER A 94 -3.30 3.03 4.21
N LEU A 95 -2.45 3.20 3.20
CA LEU A 95 -2.13 2.17 2.22
C LEU A 95 -0.64 1.81 2.30
N ASP A 96 -0.35 0.58 1.93
CA ASP A 96 1.00 0.17 1.57
C ASP A 96 1.37 0.72 0.20
N GLU A 97 2.64 1.07 0.05
CA GLU A 97 3.19 1.69 -1.16
C GLU A 97 3.29 0.73 -2.35
N LEU A 98 3.25 -0.60 -2.13
CA LEU A 98 3.46 -1.62 -3.17
C LEU A 98 2.55 -1.47 -4.40
N LEU A 99 1.31 -1.02 -4.19
CA LEU A 99 0.35 -0.74 -5.26
C LEU A 99 -0.67 0.29 -4.82
N ILE A 100 -0.64 1.44 -5.49
CA ILE A 100 -1.56 2.55 -5.28
C ILE A 100 -2.20 2.90 -6.61
N VAL A 101 -3.53 2.90 -6.65
CA VAL A 101 -4.33 3.43 -7.74
C VAL A 101 -4.83 4.80 -7.34
N VAL A 102 -4.45 5.82 -8.11
CA VAL A 102 -4.83 7.21 -7.85
C VAL A 102 -5.80 7.67 -8.92
N ARG A 103 -6.91 8.28 -8.51
CA ARG A 103 -7.74 9.09 -9.41
C ARG A 103 -7.07 10.44 -9.62
N ARG A 104 -6.56 10.68 -10.82
CA ARG A 104 -5.65 11.80 -11.14
C ARG A 104 -6.21 13.18 -10.79
N SER A 105 -7.52 13.37 -10.96
CA SER A 105 -8.22 14.62 -10.65
C SER A 105 -8.53 14.81 -9.16
N ALA A 106 -8.37 13.78 -8.33
CA ALA A 106 -8.84 13.79 -6.96
C ALA A 106 -7.80 14.33 -5.98
N VAL A 107 -6.53 13.91 -6.11
CA VAL A 107 -5.45 14.20 -5.16
C VAL A 107 -4.07 14.24 -5.84
N ARG A 108 -3.11 14.89 -5.17
CA ARG A 108 -1.68 14.90 -5.53
C ARG A 108 -0.84 14.50 -4.32
N PHE A 109 0.33 13.92 -4.58
CA PHE A 109 1.28 13.58 -3.52
C PHE A 109 1.95 14.84 -2.97
N ASP A 110 2.36 14.80 -1.70
CA ASP A 110 3.14 15.89 -1.12
C ASP A 110 4.61 15.78 -1.52
N THR A 111 5.08 16.72 -2.33
CA THR A 111 6.47 16.78 -2.79
C THR A 111 7.47 17.09 -1.68
N SER A 112 7.01 17.54 -0.51
CA SER A 112 7.84 17.83 0.66
C SER A 112 8.13 16.59 1.52
N LEU A 113 7.39 15.49 1.33
CA LEU A 113 7.69 14.21 1.99
C LEU A 113 9.00 13.64 1.43
N PRO A 114 10.04 13.43 2.26
CA PRO A 114 11.32 12.93 1.78
C PRO A 114 11.31 11.41 1.54
N GLY A 115 12.17 10.97 0.61
CA GLY A 115 12.46 9.55 0.40
C GLY A 115 11.28 8.76 -0.17
N PHE A 116 11.20 7.48 0.22
CA PHE A 116 10.34 6.49 -0.43
C PHE A 116 9.38 5.78 0.54
N HIS A 117 9.22 6.31 1.75
CA HIS A 117 8.35 5.74 2.79
C HIS A 117 7.15 6.62 3.07
N PHE A 118 6.09 6.02 3.61
CA PHE A 118 4.87 6.69 4.08
C PHE A 118 4.03 7.44 3.04
N HIS A 119 4.42 7.47 1.77
CA HIS A 119 3.63 8.20 0.76
C HIS A 119 2.26 7.55 0.53
N GLY A 120 2.09 6.25 0.82
CA GLY A 120 0.79 5.58 0.83
C GLY A 120 -0.08 5.99 2.03
N THR A 121 0.53 6.24 3.19
CA THR A 121 -0.19 6.81 4.35
C THR A 121 -0.53 8.28 4.10
N ASP A 122 0.42 9.05 3.58
CA ASP A 122 0.27 10.48 3.35
C ASP A 122 -0.84 10.81 2.35
N ILE A 123 -0.87 10.12 1.20
CA ILE A 123 -1.88 10.38 0.16
C ILE A 123 -3.30 10.07 0.63
N VAL A 124 -3.46 9.06 1.48
CA VAL A 124 -4.76 8.73 2.12
C VAL A 124 -5.20 9.86 3.04
N GLN A 125 -4.28 10.42 3.83
CA GLN A 125 -4.59 11.55 4.71
C GLN A 125 -4.84 12.85 3.94
N ILE A 126 -4.13 13.08 2.82
CA ILE A 126 -4.43 14.18 1.89
C ILE A 126 -5.85 14.03 1.33
N ALA A 127 -6.23 12.83 0.89
CA ALA A 127 -7.59 12.56 0.41
C ALA A 127 -8.62 12.86 1.49
N ALA A 128 -8.43 12.34 2.71
CA ALA A 128 -9.34 12.56 3.82
C ALA A 128 -9.47 14.06 4.18
N ALA A 129 -8.37 14.81 4.18
CA ALA A 129 -8.38 16.26 4.42
C ALA A 129 -9.11 17.04 3.32
N ALA A 130 -9.17 16.50 2.10
CA ALA A 130 -9.94 17.03 0.98
C ALA A 130 -11.41 16.53 0.95
N GLY A 131 -11.87 15.82 1.99
CA GLY A 131 -13.23 15.26 2.05
C GLY A 131 -13.44 14.05 1.15
N ARG A 132 -12.35 13.39 0.71
CA ARG A 132 -12.39 12.22 -0.17
C ARG A 132 -12.03 10.93 0.56
N SER A 133 -12.56 9.82 0.08
CA SER A 133 -12.33 8.49 0.67
C SER A 133 -11.16 7.76 0.02
N SER A 134 -10.58 6.82 0.77
CA SER A 134 -9.57 5.87 0.28
C SER A 134 -9.92 4.45 0.69
N TYR A 135 -9.63 3.48 -0.18
CA TYR A 135 -10.07 2.09 0.00
C TYR A 135 -8.97 1.06 -0.25
N VAL A 136 -9.13 -0.11 0.35
CA VAL A 136 -8.54 -1.37 -0.13
C VAL A 136 -9.65 -2.24 -0.69
N THR A 137 -9.39 -2.93 -1.80
CA THR A 137 -10.30 -3.93 -2.37
C THR A 137 -9.57 -5.23 -2.66
N SER A 138 -10.31 -6.25 -3.10
CA SER A 138 -9.75 -7.55 -3.46
C SER A 138 -8.96 -7.46 -4.78
N LEU A 139 -7.68 -7.08 -4.65
CA LEU A 139 -6.69 -7.05 -5.73
C LEU A 139 -5.54 -8.01 -5.39
N PRO A 140 -5.71 -9.32 -5.62
CA PRO A 140 -4.70 -10.31 -5.26
C PRO A 140 -3.40 -10.08 -6.04
N LEU A 141 -2.28 -10.06 -5.34
CA LEU A 141 -0.96 -9.91 -5.94
C LEU A 141 0.13 -10.54 -5.05
N VAL A 142 1.29 -10.76 -5.66
CA VAL A 142 2.50 -11.22 -4.97
C VAL A 142 3.47 -10.04 -4.86
N HIS A 143 3.81 -9.65 -3.64
CA HIS A 143 4.92 -8.76 -3.33
C HIS A 143 6.16 -9.63 -3.12
N ASN A 144 7.03 -9.63 -4.13
CA ASN A 144 8.27 -10.41 -4.15
C ASN A 144 9.40 -9.66 -3.42
N ASP A 145 9.09 -9.25 -2.19
CA ASP A 145 9.89 -8.33 -1.42
C ASP A 145 11.05 -9.00 -0.67
N ARG A 146 12.13 -8.24 -0.54
CA ARG A 146 13.29 -8.65 0.25
C ARG A 146 13.07 -8.41 1.73
N PHE A 147 13.57 -9.33 2.53
CA PHE A 147 13.61 -9.17 3.97
C PHE A 147 14.41 -7.93 4.39
N LYS A 148 13.78 -7.08 5.20
CA LYS A 148 14.40 -5.92 5.85
C LYS A 148 14.34 -6.11 7.37
N GLY A 149 15.53 -6.25 7.97
CA GLY A 149 15.67 -6.54 9.40
C GLY A 149 15.31 -5.36 10.32
N VAL A 150 15.59 -4.13 9.90
CA VAL A 150 15.40 -2.91 10.71
C VAL A 150 14.87 -1.74 9.89
N LEU A 151 14.31 -0.73 10.57
CA LEU A 151 13.87 0.52 9.97
C LEU A 151 15.04 1.51 9.89
N GLY A 152 15.43 1.88 8.67
CA GLY A 152 16.54 2.79 8.39
C GLY A 152 16.26 4.25 8.74
N ASP A 153 17.28 5.10 8.61
CA ASP A 153 17.18 6.53 8.91
C ASP A 153 16.24 7.29 7.97
N ASP A 154 16.16 6.87 6.72
CA ASP A 154 15.19 7.36 5.73
C ASP A 154 13.75 7.12 6.19
N PHE A 155 13.45 5.93 6.72
CA PHE A 155 12.15 5.61 7.29
C PHE A 155 11.85 6.49 8.52
N ARG A 156 12.84 6.69 9.40
CA ARG A 156 12.68 7.56 10.57
C ARG A 156 12.41 9.00 10.20
N GLN A 157 13.10 9.51 9.17
CA GLN A 157 12.88 10.85 8.65
C GLN A 157 11.43 11.03 8.16
N ALA A 158 10.94 10.10 7.34
CA ALA A 158 9.56 10.09 6.88
C ALA A 158 8.56 9.95 8.04
N TYR A 159 8.82 9.09 9.03
CA TYR A 159 7.99 8.96 10.23
C TYR A 159 7.85 10.30 10.98
N HIS A 160 8.96 11.02 11.20
CA HIS A 160 8.93 12.31 11.88
C HIS A 160 8.21 13.39 11.09
N TYR A 161 8.36 13.35 9.76
CA TYR A 161 7.63 14.22 8.84
C TYR A 161 6.12 14.00 8.98
N ILE A 162 5.64 12.76 8.81
CA ILE A 162 4.21 12.39 8.91
C ILE A 162 3.64 12.73 10.27
N ARG A 163 4.38 12.43 11.35
CA ARG A 163 3.96 12.76 12.73
C ARG A 163 3.76 14.25 12.93
N THR A 164 4.58 15.09 12.29
CA THR A 164 4.48 16.55 12.38
C THR A 164 3.33 17.06 11.53
N LYS A 165 3.27 16.67 10.26
CA LYS A 165 2.25 17.09 9.30
C LYS A 165 0.83 16.75 9.76
N TRP A 166 0.63 15.51 10.19
CA TRP A 166 -0.69 14.98 10.57
C TRP A 166 -0.94 14.94 12.08
N ARG A 167 -0.28 15.83 12.83
CA ARG A 167 -0.31 15.82 14.31
C ARG A 167 -1.73 15.78 14.90
N GLN A 168 -2.69 16.44 14.26
CA GLN A 168 -4.08 16.53 14.74
C GLN A 168 -4.91 15.27 14.44
N GLN A 169 -4.46 14.45 13.50
CA GLN A 169 -5.12 13.21 13.08
C GLN A 169 -4.52 11.98 13.78
N LEU A 170 -3.48 12.17 14.60
CA LEU A 170 -2.85 11.07 15.32
C LEU A 170 -3.78 10.50 16.40
N PRO A 171 -3.74 9.19 16.64
CA PRO A 171 -2.82 8.23 16.04
C PRO A 171 -3.24 7.75 14.65
N LEU A 172 -2.25 7.48 13.81
CA LEU A 172 -2.42 6.80 12.52
C LEU A 172 -1.71 5.45 12.56
N CYS A 173 -2.32 4.42 11.99
CA CYS A 173 -1.67 3.13 11.79
C CYS A 173 -1.24 3.00 10.32
N SER A 174 0.07 2.93 10.05
CA SER A 174 0.59 2.49 8.75
C SER A 174 0.75 0.97 8.72
N PRO A 175 0.93 0.35 7.54
CA PRO A 175 1.22 -1.09 7.43
C PRO A 175 2.46 -1.52 8.21
N VAL A 176 3.40 -0.60 8.45
CA VAL A 176 4.68 -0.87 9.13
C VAL A 176 4.63 -0.49 10.62
N VAL A 177 4.06 0.66 10.97
CA VAL A 177 4.11 1.19 12.34
C VAL A 177 2.95 2.13 12.65
N LYS A 178 2.53 2.14 13.92
CA LYS A 178 1.65 3.18 14.45
C LYS A 178 2.40 4.49 14.64
N VAL A 179 1.94 5.55 14.01
CA VAL A 179 2.38 6.92 14.24
C VAL A 179 1.56 7.50 15.39
N SER A 180 2.20 7.78 16.51
CA SER A 180 1.55 8.40 17.67
C SER A 180 2.17 9.75 18.02
N TRP A 181 1.39 10.60 18.70
CA TRP A 181 1.81 11.94 19.09
C TRP A 181 3.10 11.94 19.92
N HIS A 182 3.32 10.93 20.77
CA HIS A 182 4.51 10.79 21.61
C HIS A 182 5.70 10.10 20.92
N GLY A 183 5.50 9.47 19.75
CA GLY A 183 6.59 8.83 18.99
C GLY A 183 7.11 7.49 19.53
N LEU A 184 6.74 7.08 20.75
CA LEU A 184 7.26 5.84 21.37
C LEU A 184 6.96 4.55 20.57
N HIS A 185 5.96 4.56 19.69
CA HIS A 185 5.67 3.40 18.82
C HIS A 185 6.80 3.11 17.84
N LEU A 186 7.54 4.12 17.35
CA LEU A 186 8.72 3.91 16.52
C LEU A 186 9.80 3.14 17.30
N LEU A 187 10.09 3.57 18.54
CA LEU A 187 11.07 2.91 19.42
C LEU A 187 10.65 1.47 19.77
N LYS A 188 9.36 1.27 20.07
CA LYS A 188 8.80 -0.05 20.33
C LYS A 188 8.94 -0.96 19.11
N SER A 189 8.61 -0.48 17.91
CA SER A 189 8.76 -1.24 16.67
C SER A 189 10.21 -1.58 16.39
N GLN A 190 11.15 -0.65 16.50
CA GLN A 190 12.57 -0.94 16.32
C GLN A 190 13.07 -2.03 17.27
N ARG A 191 12.71 -1.94 18.56
CA ARG A 191 13.06 -2.97 19.55
C ARG A 191 12.42 -4.32 19.23
N HIS A 192 11.17 -4.33 18.76
CA HIS A 192 10.49 -5.55 18.37
C HIS A 192 11.19 -6.20 17.16
N LEU A 193 11.43 -5.43 16.09
CA LEU A 193 12.09 -5.91 14.87
C LEU A 193 13.49 -6.47 15.15
N ALA A 194 14.26 -5.81 16.02
CA ALA A 194 15.57 -6.30 16.45
C ALA A 194 15.47 -7.63 17.22
N ARG A 195 14.48 -7.77 18.12
CA ARG A 195 14.28 -8.98 18.93
C ARG A 195 13.71 -10.16 18.14
N SER A 196 12.90 -9.88 17.13
CA SER A 196 12.26 -10.91 16.29
C SER A 196 13.04 -11.22 15.01
N HIS A 197 14.25 -10.68 14.84
CA HIS A 197 15.03 -10.80 13.60
C HIS A 197 15.17 -12.25 13.13
N ALA A 198 15.78 -13.11 13.94
CA ALA A 198 16.04 -14.51 13.58
C ALA A 198 14.75 -15.29 13.26
N VAL A 199 13.66 -15.00 13.99
CA VAL A 199 12.35 -15.64 13.74
C VAL A 199 11.79 -15.20 12.39
N ARG A 200 11.82 -13.90 12.09
CA ARG A 200 11.29 -13.37 10.83
C ARG A 200 12.14 -13.79 9.63
N GLU A 201 13.46 -13.81 9.79
CA GLU A 201 14.40 -14.30 8.77
C GLU A 201 14.12 -15.76 8.41
N ALA A 202 13.79 -16.61 9.39
CA ALA A 202 13.41 -18.00 9.14
C ALA A 202 12.06 -18.18 8.41
N MET A 203 11.21 -17.16 8.38
CA MET A 203 9.92 -17.18 7.67
C MET A 203 10.04 -16.70 6.22
N VAL A 204 11.19 -16.14 5.84
CA VAL A 204 11.41 -15.59 4.50
C VAL A 204 11.36 -16.70 3.48
N THR A 205 10.48 -16.54 2.51
CA THR A 205 10.50 -17.31 1.28
C THR A 205 11.41 -16.62 0.26
N SER A 206 12.00 -17.40 -0.64
CA SER A 206 12.99 -16.87 -1.57
C SER A 206 12.36 -15.85 -2.53
N ASP A 207 12.95 -14.65 -2.60
CA ASP A 207 12.60 -13.59 -3.55
C ASP A 207 13.16 -13.86 -4.96
N THR A 208 13.90 -14.95 -5.13
CA THR A 208 14.45 -15.39 -6.43
C THR A 208 13.64 -16.51 -7.08
N VAL A 209 12.67 -17.08 -6.36
CA VAL A 209 11.67 -18.00 -6.93
C VAL A 209 10.74 -17.21 -7.84
N ASP A 210 10.35 -17.80 -8.97
CA ASP A 210 9.36 -17.20 -9.87
C ASP A 210 8.07 -16.90 -9.07
N PRO A 211 7.63 -15.63 -9.00
CA PRO A 211 6.45 -15.25 -8.20
C PRO A 211 5.15 -15.94 -8.64
N ARG A 212 5.11 -16.53 -9.84
CA ARG A 212 4.01 -17.40 -10.27
C ARG A 212 3.80 -18.60 -9.35
N VAL A 213 4.87 -19.11 -8.75
CA VAL A 213 4.78 -20.21 -7.77
C VAL A 213 3.95 -19.78 -6.57
N TYR A 214 4.22 -18.60 -6.02
CA TYR A 214 3.45 -18.06 -4.89
C TYR A 214 2.01 -17.71 -5.28
N ALA A 215 1.81 -17.18 -6.50
CA ALA A 215 0.47 -16.95 -7.02
C ALA A 215 -0.33 -18.26 -7.07
N SER A 216 0.26 -19.35 -7.58
CA SER A 216 -0.40 -20.66 -7.64
C SER A 216 -0.69 -21.24 -6.25
N LEU A 217 0.25 -21.10 -5.30
CA LEU A 217 0.03 -21.51 -3.90
C LEU A 217 -1.13 -20.77 -3.23
N CYS A 218 -1.39 -19.53 -3.64
CA CYS A 218 -2.52 -18.74 -3.18
C CYS A 218 -3.82 -18.99 -3.96
N GLY A 219 -3.80 -19.82 -5.01
CA GLY A 219 -4.92 -20.02 -5.93
C GLY A 219 -5.19 -18.79 -6.81
N TRP A 220 -4.16 -18.01 -7.13
CA TRP A 220 -4.24 -16.77 -7.90
C TRP A 220 -3.68 -16.90 -9.31
N ASP A 221 -3.60 -18.10 -9.89
CA ASP A 221 -3.12 -18.29 -11.27
C ASP A 221 -3.90 -17.44 -12.29
N ASP A 222 -5.23 -17.38 -12.14
CA ASP A 222 -6.12 -16.49 -12.86
C ASP A 222 -7.14 -15.86 -11.90
N VAL A 223 -7.08 -14.54 -11.79
CA VAL A 223 -7.92 -13.73 -10.90
C VAL A 223 -9.03 -12.99 -11.68
N THR A 224 -9.38 -13.45 -12.88
CA THR A 224 -10.53 -12.93 -13.63
C THR A 224 -11.82 -13.13 -12.81
N PRO A 225 -12.63 -12.09 -12.59
CA PRO A 225 -13.92 -12.24 -11.92
C PRO A 225 -14.83 -13.21 -12.70
N GLY A 226 -15.47 -14.14 -11.99
CA GLY A 226 -16.47 -15.01 -12.61
C GLY A 226 -17.72 -14.23 -13.05
N PRO A 227 -18.58 -14.81 -13.90
CA PRO A 227 -19.79 -14.13 -14.43
C PRO A 227 -20.80 -13.68 -13.36
N PHE A 228 -20.63 -14.14 -12.11
CA PHE A 228 -21.48 -13.80 -10.97
C PHE A 228 -20.72 -13.11 -9.82
N SER A 229 -19.47 -12.69 -10.04
CA SER A 229 -18.75 -11.86 -9.06
C SER A 229 -19.23 -10.40 -9.18
N PRO A 230 -19.60 -9.74 -8.07
CA PRO A 230 -20.09 -8.36 -8.07
C PRO A 230 -19.04 -7.34 -8.54
#